data_AF-C9MXJ0-F1
#
_entry.id   AF-C9MXJ0-F1
#
_cell.length_a   1.000
_cell.length_b   1.000
_cell.length_c   1.000
_cell.angle_alpha   90.00
_cell.angle_beta   90.00
_cell.angle_gamma   90.00
#
_symmetry.space_group_name_H-M   'P 1'
#
loop_
_entity.id
_entity.type
_entity.pdbx_description
1 polymer ?
#
loop_
_entity_poly.entity_id
_entity_poly.type
_entity_poly.pdbx_seq_one_letter_code
_entity_poly.pdbx_strand_id
1 'polypeptide(L)'
;MARRLTTTQMRENTIRINALEIEEPAPQPVPEPVPEPPVNEEFTLDSGRLNFDFDKSVVKPQYFELLRNVKDYVEQNNLNLRIIGHTDSKGTDAYNMALGMRRANAVKAKLLEFGLDPARIIGVESMGESDPIAPNDTEQGRFENRRIQFKATRD
;
A
#
# COMPACT_ATOMS: atom_id res chain seq x y z
N MET A 1 -7.82 -41.32 74.60
CA MET A 1 -7.33 -41.29 73.21
C MET A 1 -8.54 -41.17 72.30
N ALA A 2 -8.65 -40.05 71.58
CA ALA A 2 -9.54 -39.73 70.45
C ALA A 2 -9.77 -38.21 70.47
N ARG A 3 -8.94 -37.45 69.76
CA ARG A 3 -9.26 -36.06 69.42
C ARG A 3 -9.78 -36.07 67.99
N ARG A 4 -11.10 -35.96 67.84
CA ARG A 4 -11.74 -35.63 66.56
C ARG A 4 -11.48 -34.15 66.32
N LEU A 5 -10.63 -33.86 65.35
CA LEU A 5 -10.44 -32.50 64.86
C LEU A 5 -11.75 -32.08 64.19
N THR A 6 -12.40 -31.11 64.82
CA THR A 6 -13.65 -30.48 64.41
C THR A 6 -13.47 -29.69 63.12
N THR A 7 -14.56 -29.64 62.35
CA THR A 7 -14.91 -28.79 61.20
C THR A 7 -14.22 -27.41 61.13
N THR A 8 -12.93 -27.38 60.82
CA THR A 8 -12.17 -26.14 60.59
C THR A 8 -11.25 -26.24 59.36
N GLN A 9 -10.96 -27.44 58.84
CA GLN A 9 -9.97 -27.63 57.77
C GLN A 9 -10.53 -27.89 56.35
N MET A 10 -11.83 -27.70 56.11
CA MET A 10 -12.44 -27.93 54.78
C MET A 10 -13.14 -26.68 54.21
N ARG A 11 -12.91 -25.49 54.78
CA ARG A 11 -13.52 -24.22 54.31
C ARG A 11 -12.50 -23.11 54.04
N GLU A 12 -11.24 -23.48 53.77
CA GLU A 12 -10.20 -22.49 53.46
C GLU A 12 -9.82 -22.46 51.97
N ASN A 13 -10.53 -23.19 51.10
CA ASN A 13 -10.27 -23.17 49.66
C ASN A 13 -11.45 -22.72 48.80
N THR A 14 -12.30 -21.87 49.36
CA THR A 14 -13.31 -21.17 48.59
C THR A 14 -13.40 -19.79 49.20
N ILE A 15 -13.30 -18.74 48.38
CA ILE A 15 -13.46 -17.34 48.78
C ILE A 15 -12.17 -16.70 49.37
N ARG A 16 -11.07 -16.72 48.61
CA ARG A 16 -10.15 -15.56 48.56
C ARG A 16 -10.60 -14.66 47.41
N ILE A 17 -11.75 -14.02 47.58
CA ILE A 17 -12.00 -12.75 46.86
C ILE A 17 -11.21 -11.71 47.64
N ASN A 18 -9.90 -11.64 47.37
CA ASN A 18 -9.22 -10.38 47.54
C ASN A 18 -9.72 -9.53 46.37
N ALA A 19 -10.52 -8.52 46.70
CA ALA A 19 -10.74 -7.39 45.84
C ALA A 19 -9.36 -6.85 45.44
N LEU A 20 -8.91 -7.18 44.22
CA LEU A 20 -7.96 -6.32 43.54
C LEU A 20 -8.75 -5.07 43.19
N GLU A 21 -8.60 -4.09 44.05
CA GLU A 21 -8.77 -2.68 43.73
C GLU A 21 -8.03 -2.45 42.41
N ILE A 22 -8.78 -2.35 41.32
CA ILE A 22 -8.25 -1.93 40.04
C ILE A 22 -7.95 -0.44 40.25
N GLU A 23 -6.72 -0.11 40.62
CA GLU A 23 -6.22 1.25 40.48
C GLU A 23 -6.32 1.56 38.98
N GLU A 24 -7.35 2.32 38.60
CA GLU A 24 -7.40 2.91 37.28
C GLU A 24 -6.13 3.73 37.13
N PRO A 25 -5.26 3.42 36.14
CA PRO A 25 -4.06 4.20 35.95
C PRO A 25 -4.50 5.65 35.69
N ALA A 26 -3.97 6.58 36.49
CA ALA A 26 -4.23 8.00 36.33
C ALA A 26 -4.12 8.38 34.84
N PRO A 27 -5.04 9.20 34.30
CA PRO A 27 -5.03 9.55 32.89
C PRO A 27 -3.66 10.16 32.56
N GLN A 28 -2.91 9.47 31.71
CA GLN A 28 -1.68 10.01 31.15
C GLN A 28 -2.06 11.32 30.45
N PRO A 29 -1.26 12.39 30.60
CA PRO A 29 -1.51 13.62 29.86
C PRO A 29 -1.58 13.26 28.39
N VAL A 30 -2.74 13.53 27.78
CA VAL A 30 -2.96 13.31 26.35
C VAL A 30 -1.82 14.06 25.63
N PRO A 31 -1.01 13.41 24.80
CA PRO A 31 0.02 14.12 24.05
C PRO A 31 -0.68 15.24 23.27
N GLU A 32 -0.15 16.46 23.38
CA GLU A 32 -0.61 17.59 22.57
C GLU A 32 -0.66 17.16 21.10
N PRO A 33 -1.69 17.56 20.33
CA PRO A 33 -1.80 17.16 18.94
C PRO A 33 -0.54 17.63 18.21
N VAL A 34 0.32 16.68 17.85
CA VAL A 34 1.38 16.92 16.88
C VAL A 34 0.67 17.47 15.65
N PRO A 35 1.08 18.63 15.09
CA PRO A 35 0.45 19.14 13.89
C PRO A 35 0.49 18.02 12.84
N GLU A 36 -0.69 17.54 12.45
CA GLU A 36 -0.79 16.56 11.39
C GLU A 36 -0.07 17.15 10.18
N PRO A 37 0.85 16.39 9.54
CA PRO A 37 1.41 16.85 8.27
C PRO A 37 0.24 17.20 7.34
N PRO A 38 0.36 18.23 6.50
CA PRO A 38 -0.72 18.62 5.60
C PRO A 38 -1.23 17.36 4.91
N VAL A 39 -2.53 17.11 5.03
CA VAL A 39 -3.19 15.97 4.40
C VAL A 39 -3.16 16.25 2.91
N ASN A 40 -2.07 15.87 2.26
CA ASN A 40 -2.01 15.81 0.81
C ASN A 40 -3.04 14.75 0.43
N GLU A 41 -4.14 15.18 -0.20
CA GLU A 41 -5.16 14.28 -0.74
C GLU A 41 -4.51 13.42 -1.84
N GLU A 42 -3.95 12.27 -1.45
CA GLU A 42 -3.43 11.27 -2.36
C GLU A 42 -4.58 10.35 -2.78
N PHE A 43 -4.77 10.20 -4.09
CA PHE A 43 -5.73 9.26 -4.64
C PHE A 43 -5.11 8.43 -5.75
N THR A 44 -5.59 7.21 -5.89
CA THR A 44 -5.18 6.32 -6.99
C THR A 44 -6.10 6.57 -8.18
N LEU A 45 -5.52 6.84 -9.35
CA LEU A 45 -6.29 6.94 -10.58
C LEU A 45 -6.64 5.52 -11.05
N ASP A 46 -7.91 5.15 -10.95
CA ASP A 46 -8.43 3.93 -11.57
C ASP A 46 -8.76 4.19 -13.05
N SER A 47 -7.74 4.54 -13.83
CA SER A 47 -7.91 4.83 -15.25
C SER A 47 -8.18 3.58 -16.10
N GLY A 48 -8.17 2.38 -15.50
CA GLY A 48 -7.99 1.11 -16.19
C GLY A 48 -6.53 0.64 -16.09
N ARG A 49 -6.34 -0.68 -16.02
CA ARG A 49 -5.04 -1.30 -15.75
C ARG A 49 -4.15 -1.27 -17.00
N LEU A 50 -2.99 -0.61 -16.90
CA LEU A 50 -1.92 -0.75 -17.89
C LEU A 50 -1.05 -1.94 -17.48
N ASN A 51 -1.14 -3.03 -18.25
CA ASN A 51 -0.39 -4.26 -18.01
C ASN A 51 0.73 -4.47 -19.02
N PHE A 52 1.70 -5.30 -18.66
CA PHE A 52 2.82 -5.70 -19.51
C PHE A 52 2.88 -7.21 -19.73
N ASP A 53 3.42 -7.58 -20.88
CA ASP A 53 3.83 -8.97 -21.12
C ASP A 53 4.99 -9.37 -20.19
N PHE A 54 5.18 -10.67 -20.04
CA PHE A 54 6.27 -11.24 -19.27
C PHE A 54 7.64 -10.74 -19.78
N ASP A 55 8.48 -10.26 -18.86
CA ASP A 55 9.80 -9.66 -19.15
C ASP A 55 9.79 -8.56 -20.22
N LYS A 56 8.72 -7.76 -20.29
CA LYS A 56 8.63 -6.59 -21.15
C LYS A 56 8.35 -5.32 -20.37
N SER A 57 8.82 -4.21 -20.93
CA SER A 57 8.55 -2.84 -20.48
C SER A 57 8.04 -1.94 -21.62
N VAL A 58 7.56 -2.54 -22.72
CA VAL A 58 7.04 -1.79 -23.87
C VAL A 58 5.57 -1.47 -23.64
N VAL A 59 5.22 -0.18 -23.69
CA VAL A 59 3.83 0.27 -23.64
C VAL A 59 3.16 -0.01 -24.99
N LYS A 60 2.16 -0.89 -24.98
CA LYS A 60 1.43 -1.28 -26.20
C LYS A 60 0.50 -0.14 -26.68
N PRO A 61 0.27 0.00 -28.00
CA PRO A 61 -0.62 1.02 -28.56
C PRO A 61 -2.04 1.03 -28.00
N GLN A 62 -2.56 -0.13 -27.56
CA GLN A 62 -3.87 -0.23 -26.93
C GLN A 62 -4.02 0.64 -25.67
N TYR A 63 -2.92 1.02 -25.03
CA TYR A 63 -2.91 1.89 -23.85
C TYR A 63 -2.70 3.37 -24.17
N PHE A 64 -2.63 3.77 -25.44
CA PHE A 64 -2.35 5.16 -25.78
C PHE A 64 -3.53 6.09 -25.45
N GLU A 65 -4.77 5.67 -25.69
CA GLU A 65 -5.95 6.44 -25.27
C GLU A 65 -6.05 6.54 -23.74
N LEU A 66 -5.75 5.44 -23.04
CA LEU A 66 -5.66 5.44 -21.58
C LEU A 66 -4.69 6.52 -21.07
N LEU A 67 -3.48 6.57 -21.62
CA LEU A 67 -2.46 7.52 -21.20
C LEU A 67 -2.79 8.97 -21.58
N ARG A 68 -3.47 9.20 -22.71
CA ARG A 68 -4.02 10.52 -23.05
C ARG A 68 -5.05 10.98 -22.02
N ASN A 69 -5.97 10.10 -21.63
CA ASN A 69 -6.96 10.42 -20.60
C ASN A 69 -6.31 10.71 -19.24
N VAL A 70 -5.27 9.95 -18.85
CA VAL A 70 -4.51 10.22 -17.63
C VAL A 70 -3.84 11.61 -17.71
N LYS A 71 -3.17 11.92 -18.82
CA LYS A 71 -2.54 13.23 -19.04
C LYS A 71 -3.57 14.35 -18.93
N ASP A 72 -4.69 14.25 -19.63
CA ASP A 72 -5.71 15.30 -19.65
C ASP A 72 -6.36 15.47 -18.27
N TYR A 73 -6.62 14.38 -17.56
CA TYR A 73 -7.16 14.41 -16.20
C TYR A 73 -6.21 15.12 -15.22
N VAL A 74 -4.91 14.80 -15.28
CA VAL A 74 -3.88 15.42 -14.43
C VAL A 74 -3.79 16.92 -14.68
N GLU A 75 -3.82 17.35 -15.94
CA GLU A 75 -3.76 18.77 -16.30
C GLU A 75 -5.03 19.54 -15.92
N GLN A 76 -6.21 19.01 -16.26
CA GLN A 76 -7.48 19.66 -15.99
C GLN A 76 -7.74 19.86 -14.49
N ASN A 77 -7.21 18.97 -13.66
CA ASN A 77 -7.39 19.01 -12.20
C ASN A 77 -6.18 19.58 -11.45
N ASN A 78 -5.16 20.08 -12.16
CA ASN A 78 -3.94 20.64 -11.57
C ASN A 78 -3.27 19.68 -10.56
N LEU A 79 -3.06 18.43 -10.97
CA LEU A 79 -2.57 17.36 -10.10
C LEU A 79 -1.09 17.06 -10.36
N ASN A 80 -0.44 16.53 -9.34
CA ASN A 80 0.87 15.93 -9.43
C ASN A 80 0.76 14.41 -9.47
N LEU A 81 1.54 13.79 -10.35
CA LEU A 81 1.51 12.38 -10.69
C LEU A 81 2.79 11.67 -10.22
N ARG A 82 2.61 10.57 -9.48
CA ARG A 82 3.63 9.55 -9.21
C ARG A 82 3.29 8.28 -9.97
N ILE A 83 4.27 7.71 -10.65
CA ILE A 83 4.13 6.52 -11.50
C ILE A 83 4.88 5.36 -10.87
N ILE A 84 4.17 4.28 -10.54
CA ILE A 84 4.74 3.13 -9.83
C ILE A 84 4.64 1.88 -10.69
N GLY A 85 5.78 1.22 -10.91
CA GLY A 85 5.87 -0.02 -11.66
C GLY A 85 5.91 -1.27 -10.79
N HIS A 86 5.07 -2.24 -11.14
CA HIS A 86 4.92 -3.52 -10.45
C HIS A 86 5.25 -4.69 -11.39
N THR A 87 5.63 -5.83 -10.81
CA THR A 87 5.94 -7.08 -11.50
C THR A 87 5.17 -8.25 -10.92
N ASP A 88 5.23 -9.40 -11.59
CA ASP A 88 4.87 -10.67 -10.98
C ASP A 88 6.04 -11.20 -10.14
N SER A 89 5.83 -12.34 -9.48
CA SER A 89 6.83 -12.94 -8.58
C SER A 89 7.91 -13.78 -9.30
N LYS A 90 8.12 -13.59 -10.60
CA LYS A 90 9.09 -14.38 -11.37
C LYS A 90 10.38 -13.60 -11.52
N GLY A 91 11.44 -14.09 -10.89
CA GLY A 91 12.76 -13.47 -10.91
C GLY A 91 13.28 -13.26 -9.50
N THR A 92 14.39 -12.53 -9.38
CA THR A 92 14.86 -12.05 -8.08
C THR A 92 14.24 -10.69 -7.77
N ASP A 93 14.13 -10.35 -6.49
CA ASP A 93 13.64 -9.04 -6.04
C ASP A 93 14.37 -7.90 -6.74
N ALA A 94 15.70 -7.94 -6.80
CA ALA A 94 16.51 -6.92 -7.46
C ALA A 94 16.20 -6.79 -8.95
N TYR A 95 15.99 -7.91 -9.64
CA TYR A 95 15.59 -7.89 -11.04
C TYR A 95 14.19 -7.31 -11.23
N ASN A 96 13.25 -7.68 -10.36
CA ASN A 96 11.87 -7.20 -10.41
C ASN A 96 11.74 -5.71 -10.08
N MET A 97 12.52 -5.20 -9.11
CA MET A 97 12.66 -3.77 -8.86
C MET A 97 13.18 -3.03 -10.11
N ALA A 98 14.21 -3.57 -10.77
CA ALA A 98 14.72 -2.97 -12.00
C ALA A 98 13.70 -3.03 -13.16
N LEU A 99 12.96 -4.13 -13.31
CA LEU A 99 11.95 -4.30 -14.37
C LEU A 99 10.75 -3.37 -14.15
N GLY A 100 10.24 -3.28 -12.93
CA GLY A 100 9.17 -2.34 -12.61
C GLY A 100 9.61 -0.88 -12.83
N MET A 101 10.86 -0.53 -12.48
CA MET A 101 11.41 0.79 -12.77
C MET A 101 11.47 1.08 -14.28
N ARG A 102 11.89 0.11 -15.10
CA ARG A 102 11.87 0.25 -16.57
C ARG A 102 10.45 0.47 -17.10
N ARG A 103 9.46 -0.23 -16.57
CA ARG A 103 8.04 -0.09 -16.93
C ARG A 103 7.51 1.32 -16.59
N ALA A 104 7.77 1.79 -15.37
CA ALA A 104 7.35 3.12 -14.93
C ALA A 104 7.98 4.22 -15.78
N ASN A 105 9.27 4.09 -16.13
CA ASN A 105 9.95 5.03 -17.03
C ASN A 105 9.40 4.99 -18.46
N ALA A 106 9.03 3.81 -18.98
CA ALA A 106 8.41 3.71 -20.30
C ALA A 106 7.06 4.44 -20.37
N VAL A 107 6.26 4.35 -19.30
CA VAL A 107 5.00 5.11 -19.17
C VAL A 107 5.25 6.60 -19.04
N LYS A 108 6.21 7.02 -18.20
CA LYS A 108 6.63 8.42 -18.12
C LYS A 108 6.98 8.96 -19.51
N ALA A 109 7.83 8.25 -20.26
CA ALA A 109 8.25 8.68 -21.59
C ALA A 109 7.04 8.85 -22.53
N LYS A 110 6.05 7.95 -22.47
CA LYS A 110 4.82 8.09 -23.26
C LYS A 110 3.92 9.25 -22.82
N LEU A 111 3.79 9.52 -21.53
CA LEU A 111 3.04 10.69 -21.05
C LEU A 111 3.69 11.99 -21.51
N LEU A 112 5.03 12.08 -21.46
CA LEU A 112 5.77 13.24 -21.96
C LEU A 112 5.64 13.39 -23.49
N GLU A 113 5.69 12.28 -24.23
CA GLU A 113 5.45 12.27 -25.68
C GLU A 113 4.04 12.78 -26.04
N PHE A 114 3.04 12.48 -25.20
CA PHE A 114 1.67 13.00 -25.33
C PHE A 114 1.48 14.41 -24.77
N GLY A 115 2.55 15.04 -24.30
CA GLY A 115 2.57 16.45 -23.92
C GLY A 115 2.20 16.74 -22.46
N LEU A 116 2.22 15.74 -21.57
CA LEU A 116 2.11 16.01 -20.13
C LEU A 116 3.28 16.91 -19.70
N ASP A 117 2.98 18.01 -19.01
CA ASP A 117 4.01 18.88 -18.42
C ASP A 117 4.94 18.06 -17.48
N PRO A 118 6.26 18.02 -17.74
CA PRO A 118 7.22 17.33 -16.88
C PRO A 118 7.15 17.71 -15.41
N ALA A 119 6.78 18.96 -15.09
CA ALA A 119 6.65 19.44 -13.72
C ALA A 119 5.56 18.70 -12.94
N ARG A 120 4.57 18.13 -13.62
CA ARG A 120 3.50 17.33 -13.00
C ARG A 120 3.95 15.95 -12.60
N ILE A 121 5.09 15.45 -13.07
CA ILE A 121 5.58 14.12 -12.69
C ILE A 121 6.53 14.26 -11.50
N ILE A 122 6.00 14.09 -10.30
CA ILE A 122 6.74 14.25 -9.03
C ILE A 122 7.51 13.01 -8.59
N GLY A 123 7.30 11.86 -9.24
CA GLY A 123 8.00 10.63 -8.88
C GLY A 123 7.82 9.48 -9.87
N VAL A 124 8.88 8.67 -9.99
CA VAL A 124 8.87 7.40 -10.71
C VAL A 124 9.49 6.36 -9.80
N GLU A 125 8.75 5.30 -9.51
CA GLU A 125 9.13 4.29 -8.52
C GLU A 125 8.86 2.88 -9.03
N SER A 126 9.38 1.91 -8.30
CA SER A 126 9.01 0.51 -8.47
C SER A 126 8.78 -0.13 -7.11
N MET A 127 7.77 -0.99 -7.07
CA MET A 127 7.54 -1.90 -5.95
C MET A 127 8.01 -3.33 -6.28
N GLY A 128 8.58 -3.56 -7.46
CA GLY A 128 8.91 -4.91 -7.92
C GLY A 128 7.71 -5.85 -7.75
N GLU A 129 7.93 -6.96 -7.07
CA GLU A 129 6.91 -7.96 -6.75
C GLU A 129 6.27 -7.80 -5.35
N SER A 130 6.64 -6.77 -4.58
CA SER A 130 6.32 -6.67 -3.16
C SER A 130 4.87 -6.27 -2.84
N ASP A 131 4.11 -5.84 -3.84
CA ASP A 131 2.72 -5.40 -3.70
C ASP A 131 1.81 -6.06 -4.78
N PRO A 132 1.56 -7.38 -4.68
CA PRO A 132 0.70 -8.09 -5.61
C PRO A 132 -0.77 -7.80 -5.34
N ILE A 133 -1.55 -7.63 -6.41
CA ILE A 133 -3.02 -7.46 -6.34
C ILE A 133 -3.78 -8.73 -6.71
N ALA A 134 -3.07 -9.75 -7.20
CA ALA A 134 -3.62 -11.04 -7.56
C ALA A 134 -2.62 -12.18 -7.21
N PRO A 135 -3.09 -13.43 -7.07
CA PRO A 135 -2.21 -14.57 -6.83
C PRO A 135 -1.16 -14.78 -7.92
N ASN A 136 0.11 -15.01 -7.54
CA ASN A 136 1.19 -15.24 -8.51
C ASN A 136 1.31 -16.71 -9.00
N ASP A 137 0.50 -17.61 -8.46
CA ASP A 137 0.46 -19.03 -8.83
C ASP A 137 -0.18 -19.26 -10.21
N THR A 138 -1.15 -18.42 -10.59
CA THR A 138 -1.81 -18.46 -11.91
C THR A 138 -1.18 -17.49 -12.92
N GLU A 139 -1.24 -17.82 -14.22
CA GLU A 139 -0.77 -16.87 -15.25
C GLU A 139 -1.63 -15.61 -15.30
N GLN A 140 -2.94 -15.74 -15.08
CA GLN A 140 -3.85 -14.61 -15.02
C GLN A 140 -3.47 -13.65 -13.89
N GLY A 141 -3.25 -14.16 -12.67
CA GLY A 141 -2.87 -13.29 -11.55
C GLY A 141 -1.48 -12.67 -11.72
N ARG A 142 -0.53 -13.39 -12.31
CA ARG A 142 0.76 -12.79 -12.71
C ARG A 142 0.57 -11.66 -13.72
N PHE A 143 -0.27 -11.84 -14.74
CA PHE A 143 -0.57 -10.79 -15.71
C PHE A 143 -1.16 -9.55 -15.03
N GLU A 144 -2.07 -9.73 -14.06
CA GLU A 144 -2.64 -8.63 -13.28
C GLU A 144 -1.59 -7.90 -12.43
N ASN A 145 -0.60 -8.61 -11.88
CA ASN A 145 0.48 -8.01 -11.10
C ASN A 145 1.49 -7.23 -11.94
N ARG A 146 1.70 -7.61 -13.21
CA ARG A 146 2.55 -6.87 -14.17
C ARG A 146 1.88 -5.57 -14.61
N ARG A 147 1.77 -4.58 -13.72
CA ARG A 147 0.94 -3.37 -13.89
C ARG A 147 1.68 -2.06 -13.62
N ILE A 148 1.01 -0.95 -13.96
CA ILE A 148 1.32 0.41 -13.49
C ILE A 148 0.22 0.87 -12.55
N GLN A 149 0.65 1.57 -11.51
CA GLN A 149 -0.22 2.34 -10.63
C GLN A 149 0.12 3.82 -10.75
N PHE A 150 -0.92 4.65 -10.83
CA PHE A 150 -0.81 6.10 -10.80
C PHE A 150 -1.34 6.61 -9.47
N LYS A 151 -0.52 7.39 -8.78
CA LYS A 151 -0.90 8.14 -7.58
C LYS A 151 -0.93 9.61 -7.93
N ALA A 152 -2.07 10.24 -7.73
CA ALA A 152 -2.27 11.66 -7.97
C ALA A 152 -2.41 12.39 -6.62
N THR A 153 -1.82 13.58 -6.53
CA THR A 153 -1.86 14.45 -5.35
C THR A 153 -2.15 15.88 -5.79
N ARG A 154 -2.82 16.65 -4.93
CA ARG A 154 -2.90 18.11 -5.09
C ARG A 154 -1.73 18.77 -4.36
N ASP A 155 -1.23 19.86 -4.92
CA ASP A 155 -0.34 20.80 -4.22
C ASP A 155 -1.04 21.46 -3.02
#